data_AF-X1JEQ4-F1
#
_entry.id   AF-X1JEQ4-F1
#
_cell.length_a   1.000
_cell.length_b   1.000
_cell.length_c   1.000
_cell.angle_alpha   90.00
_cell.angle_beta   90.00
_cell.angle_gamma   90.00
#
_symmetry.space_group_name_H-M   'P 1'
#
loop_
_entity.id
_entity.type
_entity.pdbx_description
1 polymer ?
#
loop_
_entity_poly.entity_id
_entity_poly.type
_entity_poly.pdbx_seq_one_letter_code
_entity_poly.pdbx_strand_id
1 'polypeptide(L)'
;AQNWVPKHAPERLRFKVAETLPAEAARRLTQKQKQGLTQLAADISSRDFTPVELHNHIYELAQKVCLKAPELFKAIYLVLLGRESGPRAGSFISVLDREFVISRLKEATF
;
A
#
# COMPACT_ATOMS: atom_id res chain seq x y z
N ALA A 1 -0.55 6.56 -22.92
CA ALA A 1 -0.29 6.28 -21.49
C ALA A 1 -1.62 6.36 -20.77
N GLN A 2 -2.13 5.24 -20.26
CA GLN A 2 -3.49 5.17 -19.71
C GLN A 2 -3.54 5.81 -18.33
N ASN A 3 -4.12 7.00 -18.27
CA ASN A 3 -4.52 7.69 -17.05
C ASN A 3 -5.57 6.84 -16.32
N TRP A 4 -5.21 6.26 -15.18
CA TRP A 4 -6.16 5.51 -14.35
C TRP A 4 -6.48 6.30 -13.09
N VAL A 5 -7.65 6.93 -13.09
CA VAL A 5 -8.36 7.33 -11.87
C VAL A 5 -9.82 6.90 -12.06
N PRO A 6 -10.28 5.81 -11.42
CA PRO A 6 -11.70 5.56 -11.30
C PRO A 6 -12.32 6.66 -10.44
N LYS A 7 -13.42 7.22 -10.93
CA LYS A 7 -14.18 8.39 -10.44
C LYS A 7 -14.77 8.30 -9.02
N HIS A 8 -14.34 7.38 -8.17
CA HIS A 8 -15.10 6.97 -6.97
C HIS A 8 -14.35 7.03 -5.63
N ALA A 9 -13.28 7.82 -5.51
CA ALA A 9 -12.80 8.21 -4.18
C ALA A 9 -13.66 9.38 -3.65
N PRO A 10 -14.33 9.27 -2.48
CA PRO A 10 -15.12 10.35 -1.92
C PRO A 10 -14.27 11.61 -1.72
N GLU A 11 -14.71 12.76 -2.24
CA GLU A 11 -14.00 14.06 -2.17
C GLU A 11 -13.55 14.46 -0.75
N ARG A 12 -14.25 13.96 0.28
CA ARG A 12 -14.00 14.20 1.70
C ARG A 12 -12.83 13.42 2.31
N LEU A 13 -12.25 12.47 1.57
CA LEU A 13 -11.13 11.62 2.02
C LEU A 13 -9.83 11.97 1.28
N ARG A 14 -9.68 13.24 0.89
CA ARG A 14 -8.47 13.85 0.29
C ARG A 14 -7.28 13.90 1.27
N PHE A 15 -6.89 12.78 1.88
CA PHE A 15 -5.45 12.51 1.93
C PHE A 15 -5.07 12.34 0.46
N LYS A 16 -4.31 13.27 -0.11
CA LYS A 16 -3.92 13.21 -1.52
C LYS A 16 -3.06 11.95 -1.72
N VAL A 17 -3.72 10.81 -1.93
CA VAL A 17 -3.12 9.61 -2.48
C VAL A 17 -2.36 10.07 -3.70
N ALA A 18 -1.08 9.72 -3.79
CA ALA A 18 -0.25 10.22 -4.86
C ALA A 18 -0.85 9.78 -6.20
N GLU A 19 -1.14 10.73 -7.09
CA GLU A 19 -1.79 10.47 -8.38
C GLU A 19 -0.92 9.51 -9.21
N THR A 20 0.39 9.67 -9.12
CA THR A 20 1.40 8.75 -9.65
C THR A 20 2.17 8.10 -8.50
N LEU A 21 2.84 6.98 -8.76
CA LEU A 21 3.83 6.47 -7.82
C LEU A 21 4.87 7.57 -7.53
N PRO A 22 5.10 7.97 -6.26
CA PRO A 22 6.13 8.95 -5.95
C PRO A 22 7.49 8.42 -6.40
N ALA A 23 8.17 9.13 -7.30
CA ALA A 23 9.44 8.68 -7.89
C ALA A 23 10.52 8.37 -6.82
N GLU A 24 10.49 9.08 -5.69
CA GLU A 24 11.35 8.80 -4.55
C GLU A 24 10.95 7.55 -3.78
N ALA A 25 9.66 7.19 -3.73
CA ALA A 25 9.20 5.98 -3.05
C ALA A 25 9.81 4.75 -3.72
N ALA A 26 9.69 4.61 -5.03
CA ALA A 26 10.25 3.47 -5.78
C ALA A 26 11.77 3.31 -5.59
N ARG A 27 12.50 4.44 -5.53
CA ARG A 27 13.96 4.46 -5.36
C ARG A 27 14.43 4.18 -3.93
N ARG A 28 13.57 4.43 -2.93
CA ARG A 28 13.94 4.29 -1.50
C ARG A 28 13.53 2.94 -0.89
N LEU A 29 12.79 2.10 -1.62
CA LEU A 29 12.39 0.78 -1.15
C LEU A 29 13.56 -0.19 -1.16
N THR A 30 13.80 -0.83 -0.01
CA THR A 30 14.73 -1.96 0.08
C THR A 30 14.13 -3.20 -0.58
N GLN A 31 14.98 -4.19 -0.90
CA GLN A 31 14.52 -5.45 -1.48
C GLN A 31 13.50 -6.17 -0.60
N LYS A 32 13.67 -6.16 0.72
CA LYS A 32 12.70 -6.74 1.67
C LYS A 32 11.38 -5.98 1.70
N GLN A 33 11.42 -4.64 1.61
CA GLN A 33 10.21 -3.85 1.48
C GLN A 33 9.49 -4.17 0.17
N LYS A 34 10.21 -4.27 -0.96
CA LYS A 34 9.63 -4.68 -2.23
C LYS A 34 8.98 -6.07 -2.13
N GLN A 35 9.66 -7.04 -1.53
CA GLN A 35 9.09 -8.38 -1.28
C GLN A 35 7.79 -8.31 -0.46
N GLY A 36 7.78 -7.54 0.63
CA GLY A 36 6.59 -7.35 1.47
C GLY A 36 5.44 -6.69 0.70
N LEU A 37 5.69 -5.67 -0.11
CA LEU A 37 4.66 -5.02 -0.92
C LEU A 37 4.11 -5.94 -2.03
N THR A 38 4.98 -6.73 -2.68
CA THR A 38 4.57 -7.72 -3.69
C THR A 38 3.66 -8.78 -3.07
N GLN A 39 4.03 -9.32 -1.91
CA GLN A 39 3.21 -10.31 -1.22
C GLN A 39 1.89 -9.70 -0.73
N LEU A 40 1.91 -8.48 -0.19
CA LEU A 40 0.70 -7.78 0.23
C LEU A 40 -0.28 -7.58 -0.94
N ALA A 41 0.23 -7.22 -2.12
CA ALA A 41 -0.59 -7.09 -3.32
C ALA A 41 -1.23 -8.43 -3.73
N ALA A 42 -0.48 -9.54 -3.65
CA ALA A 42 -0.99 -10.87 -3.92
C ALA A 42 -2.08 -11.28 -2.91
N ASP A 43 -1.85 -11.01 -1.62
CA ASP A 43 -2.78 -11.36 -0.56
C ASP A 43 -4.11 -10.59 -0.71
N ILE A 44 -4.06 -9.27 -0.94
CA ILE A 44 -5.25 -8.43 -1.19
C ILE A 44 -5.98 -8.89 -2.47
N SER A 45 -5.25 -9.36 -3.48
CA SER A 45 -5.84 -9.91 -4.71
C SER A 45 -6.55 -11.25 -4.48
N SER A 46 -6.11 -12.04 -3.50
CA SER A 46 -6.59 -13.41 -3.27
C SER A 46 -7.86 -13.50 -2.41
N ARG A 47 -8.10 -12.52 -1.54
CA ARG A 47 -9.25 -12.50 -0.62
C ARG A 47 -9.58 -11.09 -0.14
N ASP A 48 -10.77 -10.95 0.40
CA ASP A 48 -11.18 -9.74 1.12
C ASP A 48 -10.65 -9.73 2.56
N PHE A 49 -10.41 -8.53 3.07
CA PHE A 49 -10.01 -8.28 4.44
C PHE A 49 -10.92 -7.24 5.07
N THR A 50 -11.31 -7.45 6.32
CA THR A 50 -11.79 -6.35 7.15
C THR A 50 -10.64 -5.39 7.48
N PRO A 51 -10.91 -4.12 7.86
CA PRO A 51 -9.87 -3.17 8.24
C PRO A 51 -8.95 -3.66 9.36
N VAL A 52 -9.49 -4.42 10.32
CA VAL A 52 -8.72 -4.96 11.45
C VAL A 52 -7.84 -6.11 10.98
N GLU A 53 -8.39 -7.05 10.20
CA GLU A 53 -7.63 -8.17 9.64
C GLU A 53 -6.51 -7.68 8.75
N LEU A 54 -6.75 -6.72 7.86
CA LEU A 54 -5.71 -6.19 6.97
C LEU A 54 -4.57 -5.56 7.76
N HIS A 55 -4.89 -4.80 8.82
CA HIS A 55 -3.87 -4.18 9.64
C HIS A 55 -3.00 -5.21 10.36
N ASN A 56 -3.61 -6.25 10.93
CA ASN A 56 -2.89 -7.34 11.60
C ASN A 56 -2.08 -8.17 10.61
N HIS A 57 -2.64 -8.44 9.43
CA HIS A 57 -1.96 -9.16 8.35
C HIS A 57 -0.68 -8.45 7.91
N ILE A 58 -0.65 -7.10 7.88
CA ILE A 58 0.58 -6.35 7.59
C ILE A 58 1.66 -6.63 8.65
N TYR A 59 1.32 -6.77 9.94
CA TYR A 59 2.28 -7.16 10.97
C TYR A 59 2.81 -8.58 10.76
N GLU A 60 1.92 -9.54 10.50
CA GLU A 60 2.30 -10.93 10.24
C GLU A 60 3.19 -11.05 8.99
N LEU A 61 2.83 -10.33 7.94
CA LEU A 61 3.59 -10.32 6.69
C LEU A 61 5.00 -9.75 6.89
N ALA A 62 5.14 -8.65 7.64
CA ALA A 62 6.45 -8.09 7.94
C ALA A 62 7.35 -9.13 8.63
N GLN A 63 6.80 -9.91 9.58
CA GLN A 63 7.54 -10.99 10.23
C GLN A 63 7.93 -12.10 9.24
N LYS A 64 7.00 -12.53 8.38
CA LYS A 64 7.25 -13.57 7.36
C LYS A 64 8.38 -13.20 6.39
N VAL A 65 8.51 -11.93 6.03
CA VAL A 65 9.59 -11.44 5.15
C VAL A 65 10.83 -10.96 5.90
N CYS A 66 10.93 -11.26 7.21
CA CYS A 66 12.05 -10.88 8.07
C CYS A 66 12.32 -9.36 8.05
N LEU A 67 11.27 -8.55 8.12
CA LEU A 67 11.30 -7.09 8.15
C LEU A 67 10.63 -6.59 9.44
N LYS A 68 11.06 -5.45 9.98
CA LYS A 68 10.35 -4.83 11.11
C LYS A 68 9.02 -4.27 10.60
N ALA A 69 7.93 -4.49 11.33
CA ALA A 69 6.60 -4.01 10.93
C ALA A 69 6.57 -2.51 10.58
N PRO A 70 7.21 -1.59 11.35
CA PRO A 70 7.27 -0.18 10.98
C PRO A 70 7.86 0.09 9.59
N GLU A 71 8.81 -0.73 9.12
CA GLU A 71 9.40 -0.57 7.80
C GLU A 71 8.44 -0.97 6.67
N LEU A 72 7.57 -1.97 6.90
CA LEU A 72 6.52 -2.33 5.94
C LEU A 72 5.42 -1.27 5.90
N PHE A 73 4.99 -0.78 7.07
CA PHE A 73 4.04 0.34 7.13
C PHE A 73 4.56 1.58 6.43
N LYS A 74 5.82 1.96 6.68
CA LYS A 74 6.48 3.06 6.00
C LYS A 74 6.48 2.86 4.47
N ALA A 75 6.80 1.66 4.00
CA ALA A 75 6.77 1.34 2.57
C ALA A 75 5.36 1.53 1.97
N ILE A 76 4.33 1.05 2.67
CA ILE A 76 2.92 1.22 2.26
C ILE A 76 2.55 2.70 2.16
N TYR A 77 2.85 3.50 3.19
CA TYR A 77 2.54 4.93 3.16
C TYR A 77 3.35 5.70 2.12
N LEU A 78 4.61 5.33 1.88
CA LEU A 78 5.42 5.97 0.84
C LEU A 78 4.81 5.74 -0.55
N VAL A 79 4.36 4.51 -0.82
CA VAL A 79 3.81 4.12 -2.12
C VAL A 79 2.40 4.67 -2.37
N LEU A 80 1.56 4.73 -1.33
CA LEU A 80 0.17 5.20 -1.44
C LEU A 80 0.04 6.71 -1.21
N LEU A 81 0.80 7.30 -0.29
CA LEU A 81 0.67 8.70 0.15
C LEU A 81 1.89 9.57 -0.16
N GLY A 82 3.05 9.00 -0.50
CA GLY A 82 4.31 9.74 -0.56
C GLY A 82 4.79 10.23 0.80
N ARG A 83 4.33 9.61 1.89
CA ARG A 83 4.66 9.99 3.28
C ARG A 83 5.22 8.79 4.04
N GLU A 84 6.02 9.05 5.06
CA GLU A 84 6.61 7.96 5.86
C GLU A 84 5.64 7.37 6.90
N SER A 85 4.54 8.07 7.20
CA SER A 85 3.54 7.68 8.19
C SER A 85 2.12 8.12 7.77
N GLY A 86 1.12 7.51 8.39
CA GLY A 86 -0.29 7.75 8.08
C GLY A 86 -1.25 7.17 9.13
N PRO A 87 -2.56 7.31 8.90
CA PRO A 87 -3.58 6.68 9.74
C PRO A 87 -3.49 5.16 9.67
N ARG A 88 -4.12 4.45 10.61
CA ARG A 88 -4.10 2.99 10.70
C ARG A 88 -4.27 2.32 9.32
N ALA A 89 -3.22 1.64 8.85
CA ALA A 89 -3.13 1.19 7.45
C ALA A 89 -4.31 0.34 6.97
N GLY A 90 -4.85 -0.55 7.81
CA GLY A 90 -5.97 -1.38 7.39
C GLY A 90 -7.24 -0.57 7.11
N SER A 91 -7.57 0.40 7.98
CA SER A 91 -8.67 1.34 7.77
C SER A 91 -8.41 2.31 6.61
N PHE A 92 -7.15 2.69 6.44
CA PHE A 92 -6.75 3.55 5.33
C PHE A 92 -6.90 2.84 3.97
N ILE A 93 -6.39 1.62 3.85
CA ILE A 93 -6.47 0.86 2.61
C ILE A 93 -7.92 0.45 2.30
N SER A 94 -8.73 0.10 3.31
CA SER A 94 -10.12 -0.34 3.11
C SER A 94 -11.04 0.71 2.51
N VAL A 95 -10.67 1.99 2.55
CA VAL A 95 -11.46 3.09 1.95
C VAL A 95 -10.94 3.48 0.56
N LEU A 96 -9.87 2.84 0.07
CA LEU A 96 -9.35 3.02 -1.26
C LEU A 96 -9.96 1.99 -2.22
N ASP A 97 -9.90 2.29 -3.51
CA ASP A 97 -10.22 1.32 -4.55
C ASP A 97 -9.23 0.15 -4.50
N ARG A 98 -9.75 -1.08 -4.46
CA ARG A 98 -8.94 -2.30 -4.29
C ARG A 98 -7.96 -2.51 -5.44
N GLU A 99 -8.43 -2.32 -6.68
CA GLU A 99 -7.59 -2.49 -7.89
C GLU A 99 -6.50 -1.44 -7.95
N PHE A 100 -6.81 -0.19 -7.55
CA PHE A 100 -5.83 0.86 -7.38
C PHE A 100 -4.70 0.45 -6.42
N VAL A 101 -5.03 -0.08 -5.23
CA VAL A 101 -4.04 -0.49 -4.23
C VAL A 101 -3.16 -1.61 -4.78
N ILE A 102 -3.76 -2.65 -5.35
CA ILE A 102 -3.02 -3.79 -5.94
C ILE A 102 -2.08 -3.30 -7.04
N SER A 103 -2.58 -2.49 -7.97
CA SER A 103 -1.80 -1.96 -9.09
C SER A 103 -0.63 -1.12 -8.58
N ARG A 104 -0.88 -0.22 -7.62
CA ARG A 104 0.15 0.68 -7.08
C ARG A 104 1.24 -0.05 -6.30
N LEU A 105 0.86 -1.07 -5.52
CA LEU A 105 1.82 -1.91 -4.81
C LEU A 105 2.70 -2.70 -5.79
N LYS A 106 2.14 -3.24 -6.87
CA LYS A 106 2.89 -3.92 -7.94
C LYS A 106 3.83 -2.96 -8.66
N GLU A 107 3.35 -1.79 -9.08
CA GLU A 107 4.14 -0.75 -9.76
C GLU A 107 5.41 -0.37 -8.96
N ALA A 108 5.30 -0.32 -7.63
CA ALA A 108 6.41 0.03 -6.74
C ALA A 108 7.51 -1.04 -6.62
N THR A 109 7.22 -2.28 -7.01
CA THR A 109 8.13 -3.42 -6.80
C THR A 109 8.81 -3.93 -8.06
N PHE A 110 8.32 -3.52 -9.23
CA PHE A 110 9.09 -3.59 -10.48
C PHE A 110 10.30 -2.63 -10.46
#